data_AF-A0A7S2NBQ8-F1
#
_entry.id   AF-A0A7S2NBQ8-F1
#
_cell.length_a   1.000
_cell.length_b   1.000
_cell.length_c   1.000
_cell.angle_alpha   90.00
_cell.angle_beta   90.00
_cell.angle_gamma   90.00
#
_symmetry.space_group_name_H-M   'P 1'
#
loop_
_entity.id
_entity.type
_entity.pdbx_description
1 polymer ?
#
loop_
_entity_poly.entity_id
_entity_poly.type
_entity_poly.pdbx_seq_one_letter_code
_entity_poly.pdbx_strand_id
1 'polypeptide(L)'
;PAVAQEVTTDAPTMGPPPEAAALVSEEGEPAATPSNPESTLLIQAKLKLGDGSVQLLEVRAEDRCGEVAARFVREQSLKAWFEAPLKAFLMECEANAETFPVVVEADLMDIRRQFAGRH
;
A
#
# COMPACT_ATOMS: atom_id res chain seq x y z
N PRO A 1 9.68 -35.04 61.38
CA PRO A 1 8.91 -33.85 61.86
C PRO A 1 9.17 -32.65 60.93
N ALA A 2 8.27 -31.67 60.92
CA ALA A 2 8.50 -30.35 60.30
C ALA A 2 9.40 -29.48 61.23
N VAL A 3 9.80 -28.22 60.94
CA VAL A 3 9.24 -27.14 60.09
C VAL A 3 10.37 -26.18 59.63
N ALA A 4 10.02 -25.13 58.86
CA ALA A 4 10.76 -23.88 58.59
C ALA A 4 11.97 -23.94 57.63
N GLN A 5 12.33 -22.88 56.88
CA GLN A 5 11.71 -21.59 56.48
C GLN A 5 12.38 -21.21 55.12
N GLU A 6 11.67 -20.75 54.08
CA GLU A 6 11.27 -19.35 53.76
C GLU A 6 12.42 -18.34 53.53
N VAL A 7 12.07 -17.29 52.74
CA VAL A 7 12.75 -16.01 52.49
C VAL A 7 13.72 -15.92 51.28
N THR A 8 13.33 -14.97 50.43
CA THR A 8 13.96 -14.25 49.28
C THR A 8 15.42 -13.76 49.54
N THR A 9 16.25 -13.29 48.60
CA THR A 9 16.04 -12.27 47.53
C THR A 9 17.21 -12.23 46.53
N ASP A 10 17.05 -11.39 45.50
CA ASP A 10 18.08 -10.68 44.72
C ASP A 10 18.93 -11.44 43.68
N ALA A 11 18.93 -10.87 42.47
CA ALA A 11 19.93 -11.04 41.43
C ALA A 11 20.62 -9.69 41.19
N PRO A 12 21.84 -9.69 40.63
CA PRO A 12 21.93 -9.08 39.30
C PRO A 12 22.88 -9.78 38.31
N THR A 13 22.37 -9.95 37.08
CA THR A 13 22.97 -9.53 35.80
C THR A 13 24.50 -9.43 35.68
N MET A 14 25.11 -10.18 34.75
CA MET A 14 25.51 -9.68 33.41
C MET A 14 26.39 -10.70 32.62
N GLY A 15 26.15 -10.89 31.31
CA GLY A 15 27.17 -11.49 30.39
C GLY A 15 26.71 -12.50 29.31
N PRO A 16 26.11 -12.05 28.19
CA PRO A 16 26.09 -12.75 26.88
C PRO A 16 27.29 -12.27 25.99
N PRO A 17 27.42 -12.62 24.68
CA PRO A 17 26.65 -13.53 23.82
C PRO A 17 27.51 -14.78 23.46
N PRO A 18 27.83 -15.25 22.20
CA PRO A 18 27.62 -14.77 20.82
C PRO A 18 26.67 -15.63 19.94
N GLU A 19 26.44 -15.12 18.71
CA GLU A 19 26.18 -15.86 17.45
C GLU A 19 25.33 -17.14 17.42
N ALA A 20 24.03 -16.95 17.22
CA ALA A 20 23.37 -17.44 16.00
C ALA A 20 22.32 -16.41 15.54
N ALA A 21 22.41 -15.94 14.30
CA ALA A 21 21.56 -14.85 13.83
C ALA A 21 20.15 -15.33 13.42
N ALA A 22 19.14 -14.85 14.14
CA ALA A 22 17.73 -14.94 13.75
C ALA A 22 17.16 -13.53 13.50
N LEU A 23 17.60 -12.91 12.40
CA LEU A 23 17.04 -11.64 11.91
C LEU A 23 15.65 -11.91 11.34
N VAL A 24 14.62 -11.70 12.16
CA VAL A 24 13.23 -11.57 11.73
C VAL A 24 12.64 -10.32 12.40
N SER A 25 13.16 -9.16 11.98
CA SER A 25 12.50 -7.88 12.26
C SER A 25 11.35 -7.69 11.26
N GLU A 26 10.28 -7.04 11.71
CA GLU A 26 9.08 -6.78 10.94
C GLU A 26 9.37 -6.04 9.61
N GLU A 27 8.79 -6.52 8.52
CA GLU A 27 8.26 -5.63 7.49
C GLU A 27 6.82 -6.06 7.20
N GLY A 28 5.92 -5.09 7.03
CA GLY A 28 4.49 -5.29 7.30
C GLY A 28 3.79 -6.23 6.33
N GLU A 29 3.04 -7.18 6.88
CA GLU A 29 1.93 -7.82 6.16
C GLU A 29 0.93 -6.71 5.74
N PRO A 30 0.77 -6.42 4.44
CA PRO A 30 -0.16 -5.38 4.01
C PRO A 30 -1.56 -5.87 4.32
N ALA A 31 -2.24 -5.19 5.25
CA ALA A 31 -3.53 -5.63 5.79
C ALA A 31 -4.52 -5.93 4.65
N ALA A 32 -4.73 -7.23 4.39
CA ALA A 32 -5.63 -7.71 3.36
C ALA A 32 -7.05 -7.35 3.78
N THR A 33 -7.54 -6.21 3.28
CA THR A 33 -8.93 -5.79 3.46
C THR A 33 -9.84 -6.93 2.98
N PRO A 34 -10.99 -7.17 3.65
CA PRO A 34 -11.87 -8.27 3.29
C PRO A 34 -12.37 -8.07 1.87
N SER A 35 -11.75 -8.80 0.92
CA SER A 35 -12.01 -8.63 -0.50
C SER A 35 -13.42 -9.13 -0.81
N ASN A 36 -14.35 -8.19 -0.96
CA ASN A 36 -15.75 -8.50 -1.26
C ASN A 36 -15.80 -9.29 -2.60
N PRO A 37 -16.19 -10.57 -2.60
CA PRO A 37 -15.93 -11.49 -3.71
C PRO A 37 -16.77 -11.22 -4.96
N GLU A 38 -17.64 -10.21 -4.94
CA GLU A 38 -18.54 -9.83 -6.03
C GLU A 38 -17.97 -8.73 -6.94
N SER A 39 -16.92 -8.00 -6.51
CA SER A 39 -16.27 -6.95 -7.30
C SER A 39 -15.01 -7.47 -8.02
N THR A 40 -15.09 -7.75 -9.32
CA THR A 40 -13.88 -8.07 -10.11
C THR A 40 -12.92 -6.88 -10.14
N LEU A 41 -11.69 -7.07 -9.66
CA LEU A 41 -10.63 -6.06 -9.71
C LEU A 41 -10.04 -5.99 -11.13
N LEU A 42 -10.00 -4.81 -11.73
CA LEU A 42 -9.39 -4.57 -13.04
C LEU A 42 -7.98 -3.99 -12.92
N ILE A 43 -7.78 -2.96 -12.08
CA ILE A 43 -6.47 -2.29 -11.94
C ILE A 43 -6.14 -2.15 -10.46
N GLN A 44 -4.91 -2.46 -10.10
CA GLN A 44 -4.30 -2.15 -8.81
C GLN A 44 -3.03 -1.34 -9.05
N ALA A 45 -3.13 -0.03 -8.88
CA ALA A 45 -2.04 0.91 -9.10
C ALA A 45 -1.44 1.38 -7.76
N LYS A 46 -0.17 1.08 -7.51
CA LYS A 46 0.60 1.68 -6.42
C LYS A 46 1.13 3.03 -6.89
N LEU A 47 0.55 4.11 -6.37
CA LEU A 47 0.86 5.47 -6.77
C LEU A 47 1.76 6.14 -5.74
N LYS A 48 2.99 6.43 -6.14
CA LYS A 48 3.89 7.27 -5.35
C LYS A 48 3.45 8.73 -5.47
N LEU A 49 3.26 9.37 -4.33
CA LEU A 49 2.87 10.77 -4.23
C LEU A 49 4.11 11.68 -4.07
N GLY A 50 3.93 12.96 -4.37
CA GLY A 50 5.03 13.95 -4.37
C GLY A 50 5.60 14.31 -2.99
N ASP A 51 5.03 13.77 -1.91
CA ASP A 51 5.57 13.83 -0.55
C ASP A 51 6.45 12.61 -0.19
N GLY A 52 6.53 11.62 -1.09
CA GLY A 52 7.26 10.37 -0.90
C GLY A 52 6.41 9.20 -0.39
N SER A 53 5.15 9.43 -0.02
CA SER A 53 4.22 8.35 0.36
C SER A 53 3.82 7.50 -0.84
N VAL A 54 3.34 6.29 -0.59
CA VAL A 54 2.78 5.39 -1.62
C VAL A 54 1.36 5.03 -1.21
N GLN A 55 0.43 5.17 -2.15
CA GLN A 55 -1.00 4.97 -1.94
C GLN A 55 -1.55 3.98 -2.97
N LEU A 56 -2.45 3.10 -2.55
CA LEU A 56 -3.08 2.13 -3.44
C LEU A 56 -4.32 2.73 -4.09
N LEU A 57 -4.41 2.65 -5.42
CA LEU A 57 -5.61 2.96 -6.19
C LEU A 57 -6.13 1.68 -6.83
N GLU A 58 -7.36 1.30 -6.49
CA GLU A 58 -8.05 0.16 -7.07
C GLU A 58 -9.21 0.59 -7.98
N VAL A 59 -9.30 -0.03 -9.15
CA VAL A 59 -10.42 0.10 -10.10
C VAL A 59 -11.09 -1.26 -10.23
N ARG A 60 -12.37 -1.35 -9.86
CA ARG A 60 -13.22 -2.55 -10.04
C ARG A 60 -13.99 -2.47 -11.35
N ALA A 61 -14.54 -3.60 -11.82
CA ALA A 61 -15.33 -3.65 -13.06
C ALA A 61 -16.66 -2.88 -13.01
N GLU A 62 -17.08 -2.45 -11.81
CA GLU A 62 -18.22 -1.55 -11.57
C GLU A 62 -17.82 -0.07 -11.48
N ASP A 63 -16.55 0.23 -11.19
CA ASP A 63 -16.01 1.58 -11.09
C ASP A 63 -15.81 2.20 -12.48
N ARG A 64 -15.89 3.52 -12.58
CA ARG A 64 -15.43 4.27 -13.77
C ARG A 64 -14.06 4.88 -13.50
N CYS A 65 -13.09 4.66 -14.38
CA CYS A 65 -11.72 5.19 -14.25
C CYS A 65 -11.65 6.72 -13.98
N GLY A 66 -12.61 7.50 -14.49
CA GLY A 66 -12.72 8.94 -14.18
C GLY A 66 -13.26 9.25 -12.78
N GLU A 67 -14.19 8.45 -12.27
CA GLU A 67 -14.75 8.60 -10.92
C GLU A 67 -13.77 8.09 -9.86
N VAL A 68 -12.99 7.03 -10.15
CA VAL A 68 -11.88 6.58 -9.28
C VAL A 68 -10.76 7.61 -9.23
N ALA A 69 -10.38 8.21 -10.37
CA ALA A 69 -9.37 9.27 -10.39
C ALA A 69 -9.80 10.48 -9.55
N ALA A 70 -11.06 10.93 -9.68
CA ALA A 70 -11.61 12.02 -8.86
C ALA A 70 -11.75 11.64 -7.37
N ARG A 71 -12.18 10.40 -7.08
CA ARG A 71 -12.28 9.83 -5.72
C ARG A 71 -10.92 9.86 -5.03
N PHE A 72 -9.90 9.28 -5.68
CA PHE A 72 -8.53 9.22 -5.18
C PHE A 72 -7.89 10.61 -5.00
N VAL A 73 -8.06 11.51 -5.98
CA VAL A 73 -7.55 12.90 -5.87
C VAL A 73 -8.16 13.61 -4.67
N ARG A 74 -9.47 13.46 -4.44
CA ARG A 74 -10.15 14.05 -3.27
C ARG A 74 -9.71 13.42 -1.95
N GLU A 75 -9.62 12.09 -1.88
CA GLU A 75 -9.27 11.36 -0.66
C GLU A 75 -7.82 11.62 -0.21
N GLN A 76 -6.89 11.65 -1.16
CA GLN A 76 -5.48 11.97 -0.90
C GLN A 76 -5.20 13.49 -0.84
N SER A 77 -6.25 14.33 -0.80
CA SER A 77 -6.16 15.81 -0.76
C SER A 77 -5.27 16.43 -1.85
N LEU A 78 -5.23 15.77 -3.02
CA LEU A 78 -4.45 16.18 -4.18
C LEU A 78 -5.15 17.31 -4.95
N LYS A 79 -4.38 17.99 -5.82
CA LYS A 79 -4.92 19.07 -6.66
C LYS A 79 -5.67 18.50 -7.87
N ALA A 80 -6.82 19.06 -8.20
CA ALA A 80 -7.69 18.65 -9.32
C ALA A 80 -6.98 18.51 -10.69
N TRP A 81 -5.87 19.22 -10.91
CA TRP A 81 -5.02 19.08 -12.10
C TRP A 81 -4.38 17.68 -12.30
N PHE A 82 -4.55 16.76 -11.34
CA PHE A 82 -4.15 15.36 -11.43
C PHE A 82 -5.27 14.45 -11.92
N GLU A 83 -6.54 14.87 -11.88
CA GLU A 83 -7.70 14.02 -12.22
C GLU A 83 -7.67 13.57 -13.68
N ALA A 84 -7.47 14.50 -14.62
CA ALA A 84 -7.40 14.18 -16.04
C ALA A 84 -6.17 13.31 -16.40
N PRO A 85 -4.93 13.65 -15.95
CA PRO A 85 -3.78 12.76 -16.11
C PRO A 85 -3.96 11.36 -15.50
N LEU A 86 -4.52 11.27 -14.29
CA LEU A 86 -4.70 9.99 -13.59
C LEU A 86 -5.79 9.13 -14.26
N LYS A 87 -6.91 9.74 -14.67
CA LYS A 87 -7.93 9.08 -15.49
C LYS A 87 -7.33 8.53 -16.79
N ALA A 88 -6.52 9.33 -17.49
CA ALA A 88 -5.93 8.94 -18.76
C ALA A 88 -4.88 7.82 -18.60
N PHE A 89 -4.13 7.82 -17.50
CA PHE A 89 -3.25 6.70 -17.12
C PHE A 89 -4.05 5.41 -16.84
N LEU A 90 -5.11 5.47 -16.03
CA LEU A 90 -5.94 4.29 -15.74
C LEU A 90 -6.60 3.73 -17.01
N MET A 91 -7.09 4.60 -17.90
CA MET A 91 -7.63 4.18 -19.20
C MET A 91 -6.56 3.59 -20.15
N GLU A 92 -5.30 4.03 -20.06
CA GLU A 92 -4.21 3.42 -20.82
C GLU A 92 -3.80 2.06 -20.24
N CYS A 93 -3.79 1.90 -18.91
CA CYS A 93 -3.62 0.60 -18.26
C CYS A 93 -4.76 -0.39 -18.61
N GLU A 94 -6.00 0.08 -18.64
CA GLU A 94 -7.18 -0.68 -19.06
C GLU A 94 -7.10 -1.12 -20.54
N ALA A 95 -6.69 -0.20 -21.43
CA ALA A 95 -6.62 -0.46 -22.87
C ALA A 95 -5.43 -1.35 -23.29
N ASN A 96 -4.37 -1.45 -22.47
CA ASN A 96 -3.22 -2.33 -22.70
C ASN A 96 -3.28 -3.60 -21.83
N ALA A 97 -4.42 -3.90 -21.20
CA ALA A 97 -4.58 -5.07 -20.32
C ALA A 97 -4.69 -6.38 -21.12
N GLU A 98 -3.61 -7.17 -21.14
CA GLU A 98 -3.66 -8.56 -21.63
C GLU A 98 -4.28 -9.52 -20.61
N THR A 99 -4.13 -9.23 -19.31
CA THR A 99 -4.67 -10.02 -18.19
C THR A 99 -5.10 -9.11 -17.04
N PHE A 100 -6.06 -9.59 -16.24
CA PHE A 100 -6.62 -8.86 -15.08
C PHE A 100 -6.42 -9.66 -13.78
N PRO A 101 -6.16 -9.01 -12.63
CA PRO A 101 -5.98 -7.56 -12.46
C PRO A 101 -4.63 -7.06 -12.99
N VAL A 102 -4.64 -5.87 -13.59
CA VAL A 102 -3.43 -5.14 -14.00
C VAL A 102 -2.78 -4.53 -12.77
N VAL A 103 -1.59 -5.03 -12.40
CA VAL A 103 -0.80 -4.50 -11.28
C VAL A 103 0.29 -3.58 -11.82
N VAL A 104 0.29 -2.31 -11.41
CA VAL A 104 1.25 -1.29 -11.87
C VAL A 104 1.79 -0.44 -10.72
N GLU A 105 3.02 0.05 -10.86
CA GLU A 105 3.65 1.00 -9.93
C GLU A 105 4.05 2.27 -10.70
N ALA A 106 3.66 3.45 -10.22
CA ALA A 106 3.88 4.70 -10.94
C ALA A 106 4.00 5.91 -9.99
N ASP A 107 4.72 6.95 -10.42
CA ASP A 107 4.81 8.22 -9.71
C ASP A 107 3.79 9.23 -10.27
N LEU A 108 3.04 9.89 -9.39
CA LEU A 108 1.97 10.82 -9.79
C LEU A 108 2.50 12.05 -10.56
N MET A 109 3.74 12.48 -10.31
CA MET A 109 4.39 13.55 -11.07
C MET A 109 4.88 13.09 -12.44
N ASP A 110 5.21 11.81 -12.61
CA ASP A 110 5.48 11.21 -13.93
C ASP A 110 4.20 10.99 -14.73
N ILE A 111 3.12 10.48 -14.11
CA ILE A 111 1.78 10.44 -14.71
C ILE A 111 1.37 11.84 -15.17
N ARG A 112 1.52 12.87 -14.32
CA ARG A 112 1.21 14.25 -14.72
C ARG A 112 2.05 14.71 -15.91
N ARG A 113 3.35 14.39 -15.95
CA ARG A 113 4.24 14.76 -17.07
C ARG A 113 3.88 14.06 -18.38
N GLN A 114 3.45 12.79 -18.33
CA GLN A 114 3.10 12.00 -19.51
C GLN A 114 1.71 12.36 -20.08
N PHE A 115 0.74 12.66 -19.21
CA PHE A 115 -0.67 12.81 -19.62
C PHE A 115 -1.22 14.26 -19.57
N ALA A 116 -0.46 15.27 -19.11
CA ALA A 116 -0.94 16.67 -19.01
C ALA A 116 -1.44 17.32 -20.32
N GLY A 117 -1.15 16.72 -21.48
CA GLY A 117 -1.61 17.20 -22.80
C GLY A 117 -2.66 16.33 -23.49
N ARG A 118 -3.12 15.24 -22.88
CA ARG A 118 -4.20 14.39 -23.44
C ARG A 118 -5.54 14.82 -22.81
N HIS A 119 -6.41 15.44 -23.59
CA HIS A 119 -7.62 16.10 -23.09
C HIS A 119 -8.81 15.99 -24.05
#